data_AF-A0A6F8THZ4-F1
#
_entry.id   AF-A0A6F8THZ4-F1
#
_cell.length_a   1.000
_cell.length_b   1.000
_cell.length_c   1.000
_cell.angle_alpha   90.00
_cell.angle_beta   90.00
_cell.angle_gamma   90.00
#
_symmetry.space_group_name_H-M   'P 1'
#
loop_
_entity.id
_entity.type
_entity.pdbx_description
1 polymer ?
#
loop_
_entity_poly.entity_id
_entity_poly.type
_entity_poly.pdbx_seq_one_letter_code
_entity_poly.pdbx_strand_id
1 'polypeptide(L)'
;MKVFDKHLIEELETELLNQYLNISWLADYLDDGFQKLKLDMFCGELDSKKGSMSLTVKDLLKALIDINVDITRKESLDSHLHSQSSFTVEERNRIYQEMVENCQKTRYEAFRQQYGYSISDLVNLLDQLEVLRSDLEKLNEKEQHKAYKEILHEYIGLDLLNYGFQNSSLKIRIAKGRSTQGEYQKIVRAKRKYSLIC
;
A
#
# COMPACT_ATOMS: atom_id res chain seq x y z
N MET A 1 21.48 -19.65 -8.21
CA MET A 1 20.28 -18.79 -8.35
C MET A 1 20.58 -17.47 -7.67
N LYS A 2 20.62 -16.34 -8.39
CA LYS A 2 20.81 -15.02 -7.78
C LYS A 2 19.52 -14.63 -7.06
N VAL A 3 19.55 -14.58 -5.73
CA VAL A 3 18.38 -14.19 -4.92
C VAL A 3 18.11 -12.69 -5.01
N PHE A 4 19.12 -11.92 -5.44
CA PHE A 4 19.26 -10.49 -5.24
C PHE A 4 20.20 -9.95 -6.34
N ASP A 5 19.69 -9.07 -7.20
CA ASP A 5 20.41 -8.38 -8.30
C ASP A 5 19.91 -6.92 -8.37
N LYS A 6 20.67 -6.03 -9.03
CA LYS A 6 20.39 -4.58 -9.11
C LYS A 6 18.94 -4.29 -9.56
N HIS A 7 18.43 -5.08 -10.49
CA HIS A 7 17.06 -4.99 -11.01
C HIS A 7 15.97 -5.13 -9.95
N LEU A 8 16.26 -5.76 -8.80
CA LEU A 8 15.27 -5.87 -7.73
C LEU A 8 14.96 -4.51 -7.09
N ILE A 9 15.91 -3.57 -7.01
CA ILE A 9 15.62 -2.21 -6.52
C ILE A 9 14.64 -1.52 -7.48
N GLU A 10 14.86 -1.66 -8.79
CA GLU A 10 13.99 -1.09 -9.83
C GLU A 10 12.58 -1.71 -9.80
N GLU A 11 12.50 -3.04 -9.61
CA GLU A 11 11.22 -3.75 -9.44
C GLU A 11 10.47 -3.32 -8.18
N LEU A 12 11.18 -3.15 -7.05
CA LEU A 12 10.61 -2.70 -5.79
C LEU A 12 10.08 -1.26 -5.88
N GLU A 13 10.89 -0.36 -6.44
CA GLU A 13 10.51 1.03 -6.68
C GLU A 13 9.26 1.09 -7.57
N THR A 14 9.24 0.35 -8.67
CA THR A 14 8.08 0.27 -9.58
C THR A 14 6.84 -0.23 -8.85
N GLU A 15 6.96 -1.26 -8.03
CA GLU A 15 5.82 -1.79 -7.27
C GLU A 15 5.30 -0.76 -6.25
N LEU A 16 6.18 -0.05 -5.52
CA LEU A 16 5.79 1.00 -4.57
C LEU A 16 5.05 2.16 -5.25
N LEU A 17 5.52 2.58 -6.42
CA LEU A 17 4.86 3.63 -7.21
C LEU A 17 3.49 3.18 -7.72
N ASN A 18 3.36 1.94 -8.21
CA ASN A 18 2.07 1.38 -8.59
C ASN A 18 1.09 1.31 -7.41
N GLN A 19 1.56 1.00 -6.19
CA GLN A 19 0.72 1.01 -5.00
C GLN A 19 0.18 2.41 -4.70
N TYR A 20 1.02 3.44 -4.82
CA TYR A 20 0.57 4.82 -4.68
C TYR A 20 -0.46 5.20 -5.74
N LEU A 21 -0.20 4.90 -7.02
CA LEU A 21 -1.13 5.23 -8.10
C LEU A 21 -2.50 4.56 -7.91
N ASN A 22 -2.52 3.31 -7.42
CA ASN A 22 -3.76 2.63 -7.07
C ASN A 22 -4.51 3.31 -5.92
N ILE A 23 -3.80 3.73 -4.86
CA ILE A 23 -4.39 4.48 -3.74
C ILE A 23 -4.95 5.82 -4.24
N SER A 24 -4.19 6.54 -5.07
CA SER A 24 -4.64 7.84 -5.59
C SER A 24 -5.86 7.70 -6.49
N TRP A 25 -5.86 6.71 -7.39
CA TRP A 25 -7.02 6.41 -8.23
C TRP A 25 -8.23 6.02 -7.39
N LEU A 26 -8.07 5.18 -6.36
CA LEU A 26 -9.17 4.80 -5.47
C LEU A 26 -9.71 6.01 -4.70
N ALA A 27 -8.85 6.92 -4.26
CA ALA A 27 -9.27 8.16 -3.59
C ALA A 27 -10.11 9.02 -4.52
N ASP A 28 -9.61 9.28 -5.74
CA ASP A 28 -10.33 10.08 -6.74
C ASP A 28 -11.64 9.39 -7.19
N TYR A 29 -11.65 8.05 -7.23
CA TYR A 29 -12.86 7.26 -7.50
C TYR A 29 -13.90 7.38 -6.39
N LEU A 30 -13.49 7.37 -5.12
CA LEU A 30 -14.42 7.53 -4.00
C LEU A 30 -14.96 8.96 -3.90
N ASP A 31 -14.13 9.96 -4.18
CA ASP A 31 -14.51 11.38 -4.13
C ASP A 31 -15.46 11.75 -5.28
N ASP A 32 -15.14 11.34 -6.51
CA ASP A 32 -15.82 11.83 -7.72
C ASP A 32 -16.34 10.74 -8.67
N GLY A 33 -16.12 9.46 -8.37
CA GLY A 33 -16.45 8.34 -9.27
C GLY A 33 -17.90 7.89 -9.27
N PHE A 34 -18.71 8.41 -8.35
CA PHE A 34 -20.14 8.13 -8.31
C PHE A 34 -20.93 9.21 -9.07
N GLN A 35 -21.77 8.77 -10.01
CA GLN A 35 -22.68 9.66 -10.72
C GLN A 35 -23.97 9.88 -9.91
N LYS A 36 -24.42 8.85 -9.19
CA LYS A 36 -25.62 8.91 -8.36
C LYS A 36 -25.53 7.92 -7.20
N LEU A 37 -25.80 8.39 -5.99
CA LEU A 37 -26.13 7.57 -4.83
C LEU A 37 -27.61 7.77 -4.53
N LYS A 38 -28.42 6.70 -4.59
CA LYS A 38 -29.83 6.72 -4.25
C LYS A 38 -30.08 5.75 -3.09
N LEU A 39 -30.69 6.28 -2.03
CA LEU A 39 -31.10 5.53 -0.85
C LEU A 39 -32.62 5.49 -0.84
N ASP A 40 -33.19 4.32 -1.11
CA ASP A 40 -34.63 4.09 -0.97
C ASP A 40 -34.88 3.42 0.39
N MET A 41 -35.62 4.11 1.25
CA MET A 41 -35.97 3.64 2.58
C MET A 41 -37.42 3.16 2.59
N PHE A 42 -37.62 1.87 2.85
CA PHE A 42 -38.94 1.27 2.90
C PHE A 42 -39.38 1.11 4.34
N CYS A 43 -40.52 1.71 4.68
CA CYS A 43 -41.17 1.53 5.98
C CYS A 43 -42.33 0.54 5.83
N GLY A 44 -42.46 -0.37 6.79
CA GLY A 44 -43.61 -1.27 6.87
C GLY A 44 -44.89 -0.51 7.23
N GLU A 45 -46.02 -1.23 7.33
CA GLU A 45 -47.27 -0.64 7.79
C GLU A 45 -47.09 -0.03 9.18
N LEU A 46 -47.11 1.30 9.24
CA LEU A 46 -47.23 2.05 10.49
C LEU A 46 -48.64 1.82 11.01
N ASP A 47 -48.76 1.31 12.24
CA ASP A 47 -50.03 1.01 12.91
C ASP A 47 -51.05 2.15 12.72
N SER A 48 -51.95 1.98 11.74
CA SER A 48 -52.94 2.96 11.32
C SER A 48 -54.03 3.22 12.38
N LYS A 49 -53.96 2.51 13.51
CA LYS A 49 -54.84 2.69 14.68
C LYS A 49 -54.50 3.91 15.53
N LYS A 50 -53.34 4.56 15.33
CA LYS A 50 -53.04 5.87 15.93
C LYS A 50 -53.35 6.97 14.92
N GLY A 51 -54.65 7.26 14.78
CA GLY A 51 -55.13 8.41 14.01
C GLY A 51 -54.35 9.68 14.36
N SER A 52 -53.87 10.36 13.33
CA SER A 52 -53.30 11.72 13.38
C SER A 52 -52.21 11.99 14.43
N MET A 53 -51.28 11.07 14.68
CA MET A 53 -50.03 11.46 15.36
C MET A 53 -49.01 11.95 14.33
N SER A 54 -48.41 13.11 14.59
CA SER A 54 -47.25 13.61 13.85
C SER A 54 -46.13 12.58 13.92
N LEU A 55 -45.85 11.92 12.79
CA LEU A 55 -44.75 10.97 12.67
C LEU A 55 -43.42 11.68 12.91
N THR A 56 -42.63 11.18 13.87
CA THR A 56 -41.27 11.67 14.07
C THR A 56 -40.28 10.86 13.22
N VAL A 57 -39.12 11.45 12.93
CA VAL A 57 -38.01 10.74 12.24
C VAL A 57 -37.61 9.47 12.99
N LYS A 58 -37.72 9.45 14.32
CA LYS A 58 -37.46 8.26 15.15
C LYS A 58 -38.50 7.15 14.92
N ASP A 59 -39.76 7.50 14.68
CA ASP A 59 -40.82 6.52 14.43
C ASP A 59 -40.66 5.90 13.04
N LEU A 60 -40.25 6.70 12.05
CA LEU A 60 -39.91 6.22 10.70
C LEU A 60 -38.70 5.27 10.71
N LEU A 61 -37.64 5.60 11.46
CA LEU A 61 -36.48 4.71 11.62
C LEU A 61 -36.82 3.37 12.29
N LYS A 62 -37.79 3.35 13.20
CA LYS A 62 -38.25 2.11 13.85
C LYS A 62 -39.13 1.25 12.95
N ALA A 63 -39.86 1.89 12.04
CA ALA A 63 -40.71 1.22 11.05
C ALA A 63 -39.95 0.84 9.77
N LEU A 64 -38.68 1.21 9.67
CA LEU A 64 -37.80 0.88 8.56
C LEU A 64 -37.62 -0.64 8.50
N ILE A 65 -38.07 -1.24 7.40
CA ILE A 65 -37.97 -2.68 7.17
C ILE A 65 -36.89 -3.01 6.16
N ASP A 66 -36.56 -2.06 5.28
CA ASP A 66 -35.55 -2.27 4.26
C ASP A 66 -34.91 -0.95 3.81
N ILE A 67 -33.67 -1.05 3.35
CA ILE A 67 -32.91 0.04 2.73
C ILE A 67 -32.33 -0.50 1.45
N ASN A 68 -32.78 0.01 0.31
CA ASN A 68 -32.12 -0.25 -0.96
C ASN A 68 -31.12 0.86 -1.27
N VAL A 69 -29.91 0.48 -1.65
CA VAL A 69 -28.84 1.40 -2.02
C VAL A 69 -28.51 1.18 -3.49
N ASP A 70 -28.93 2.11 -4.34
CA ASP A 70 -28.60 2.12 -5.75
C ASP A 70 -27.41 3.06 -6.00
N ILE A 71 -26.33 2.50 -6.54
CA ILE A 71 -25.11 3.23 -6.87
C ILE A 71 -24.92 3.22 -8.38
N THR A 72 -24.94 4.38 -9.01
CA THR A 72 -24.60 4.55 -10.44
C THR A 72 -23.21 5.15 -10.56
N ARG A 73 -22.34 4.49 -11.33
CA ARG A 73 -20.91 4.82 -11.50
C ARG A 73 -20.70 5.70 -12.73
N LYS A 74 -19.67 6.57 -12.71
CA LYS A 74 -19.20 7.25 -13.92
C LYS A 74 -18.29 6.30 -14.72
N GLU A 75 -18.65 6.02 -15.97
CA GLU A 75 -17.87 5.14 -16.87
C GLU A 75 -16.46 5.67 -17.20
N SER A 76 -16.21 6.97 -17.02
CA SER A 76 -14.95 7.62 -17.41
C SER A 76 -13.72 7.27 -16.56
N LEU A 77 -13.88 6.52 -15.46
CA LEU A 77 -12.79 6.22 -14.51
C LEU A 77 -12.24 4.79 -14.60
N ASP A 78 -12.84 3.90 -15.41
CA ASP A 78 -12.47 2.48 -15.50
C ASP A 78 -11.14 2.21 -16.22
N SER A 79 -10.53 3.20 -16.89
CA SER A 79 -9.41 3.00 -17.82
C SER A 79 -7.99 3.07 -17.22
N HIS A 80 -7.83 3.35 -15.92
CA HIS A 80 -6.51 3.71 -15.35
C HIS A 80 -5.83 2.64 -14.47
N LEU A 81 -6.41 1.45 -14.34
CA LEU A 81 -5.91 0.37 -13.47
C LEU A 81 -4.97 -0.60 -14.19
N HIS A 82 -3.91 -0.10 -14.84
CA HIS A 82 -2.87 -0.98 -15.37
C HIS A 82 -1.56 -0.70 -14.64
N SER A 83 -1.19 -1.63 -13.75
CA SER A 83 0.13 -1.64 -13.11
C SER A 83 1.21 -1.62 -14.19
N GLN A 84 2.12 -0.65 -14.10
CA GLN A 84 3.22 -0.55 -15.05
C GLN A 84 4.36 -1.47 -14.62
N SER A 85 5.05 -2.09 -15.58
CA SER A 85 6.22 -2.92 -15.31
C SER A 85 7.50 -2.11 -15.08
N SER A 86 7.49 -0.82 -15.44
CA SER A 86 8.60 0.12 -15.28
C SER A 86 8.11 1.55 -15.48
N PHE A 87 8.80 2.51 -14.88
CA PHE A 87 8.59 3.94 -15.08
C PHE A 87 9.86 4.61 -15.59
N THR A 88 9.72 5.64 -16.42
CA THR A 88 10.83 6.53 -16.81
C THR A 88 11.34 7.34 -15.61
N VAL A 89 12.52 7.95 -15.72
CA VAL A 89 13.08 8.78 -14.61
C VAL A 89 12.15 9.97 -14.32
N GLU A 90 11.63 10.59 -15.37
CA GLU A 90 10.73 11.74 -15.31
C GLU A 90 9.41 11.36 -14.64
N GLU A 91 8.83 10.20 -14.99
CA GLU A 91 7.62 9.68 -14.35
C GLU A 91 7.83 9.38 -12.87
N ARG A 92 8.94 8.70 -12.53
CA ARG A 92 9.27 8.40 -11.12
C ARG A 92 9.38 9.66 -10.29
N ASN A 93 10.13 10.65 -10.78
CA ASN A 93 10.31 11.93 -10.10
C ASN A 93 8.97 12.65 -9.92
N ARG A 94 8.14 12.71 -10.96
CA ARG A 94 6.82 13.34 -10.90
C ARG A 94 5.93 12.66 -9.85
N ILE A 95 5.82 11.33 -9.89
CA ILE A 95 4.98 10.56 -8.97
C ILE A 95 5.50 10.72 -7.54
N TYR A 96 6.81 10.66 -7.32
CA TYR A 96 7.41 10.85 -6.00
C TYR A 96 7.10 12.23 -5.42
N GLN A 97 7.21 13.31 -6.21
CA GLN A 97 6.82 14.65 -5.72
C GLN A 97 5.35 14.71 -5.34
N GLU A 98 4.48 14.11 -6.15
CA GLU A 98 3.06 14.01 -5.84
C GLU A 98 2.79 13.23 -4.54
N MET A 99 3.51 12.13 -4.31
CA MET A 99 3.45 11.36 -3.05
C MET A 99 3.85 12.21 -1.84
N VAL A 100 4.93 12.98 -1.96
CA VAL A 100 5.41 13.87 -0.89
C VAL A 100 4.38 14.96 -0.58
N GLU A 101 3.76 15.56 -1.59
CA GLU A 101 2.68 16.54 -1.38
C GLU A 101 1.43 15.91 -0.75
N ASN A 102 1.12 14.67 -1.14
CA ASN A 102 -0.09 13.98 -0.72
C ASN A 102 0.03 13.28 0.66
N CYS A 103 1.24 13.11 1.20
CA CYS A 103 1.44 12.41 2.46
C CYS A 103 0.77 13.09 3.67
N GLN A 104 0.47 14.38 3.57
CA GLN A 104 -0.18 15.18 4.62
C GLN A 104 -1.69 15.37 4.41
N LYS A 105 -2.26 14.85 3.31
CA LYS A 105 -3.68 15.07 2.99
C LYS A 105 -4.57 14.07 3.73
N THR A 106 -5.56 14.58 4.45
CA THR A 106 -6.51 13.79 5.25
C THR A 106 -7.35 12.82 4.42
N ARG A 107 -7.58 13.12 3.12
CA ARG A 107 -8.33 12.23 2.21
C ARG A 107 -7.74 10.82 2.10
N TYR A 108 -6.46 10.66 2.43
CA TYR A 108 -5.80 9.35 2.36
C TYR A 108 -5.79 8.57 3.69
N GLU A 109 -6.32 9.14 4.78
CA GLU A 109 -6.31 8.50 6.10
C GLU A 109 -7.11 7.19 6.14
N ALA A 110 -8.21 7.10 5.39
CA ALA A 110 -9.01 5.88 5.29
C ALA A 110 -8.21 4.70 4.74
N PHE A 111 -7.32 4.94 3.77
CA PHE A 111 -6.47 3.91 3.19
C PHE A 111 -5.41 3.41 4.17
N ARG A 112 -4.93 4.26 5.09
CA ARG A 112 -4.04 3.81 6.16
C ARG A 112 -4.70 2.76 7.04
N GLN A 113 -5.98 2.96 7.39
CA GLN A 113 -6.74 2.00 8.20
C GLN A 113 -7.01 0.70 7.43
N GLN A 114 -7.27 0.80 6.11
CA GLN A 114 -7.59 -0.35 5.26
C GLN A 114 -6.35 -1.20 4.93
N TYR A 115 -5.23 -0.57 4.60
CA TYR A 115 -4.03 -1.28 4.14
C TYR A 115 -2.96 -1.46 5.22
N GLY A 116 -3.09 -0.79 6.36
CA GLY A 116 -2.12 -0.86 7.45
C GLY A 116 -0.86 0.00 7.24
N TYR A 117 -0.75 0.70 6.11
CA TYR A 117 0.35 1.63 5.79
C TYR A 117 -0.18 2.90 5.13
N SER A 118 0.58 3.98 5.26
CA SER A 118 0.28 5.31 4.71
C SER A 118 1.13 5.66 3.49
N ILE A 119 0.76 6.72 2.76
CA ILE A 119 1.60 7.28 1.69
C ILE A 119 2.97 7.70 2.24
N SER A 120 3.03 8.24 3.47
CA SER A 120 4.29 8.59 4.12
C SER A 120 5.19 7.37 4.31
N ASP A 121 4.62 6.19 4.60
CA ASP A 121 5.40 4.96 4.74
C ASP A 121 5.99 4.53 3.39
N LEU A 122 5.23 4.69 2.30
CA LEU A 122 5.72 4.45 0.94
C LEU A 122 6.87 5.40 0.56
N VAL A 123 6.74 6.70 0.88
CA VAL A 123 7.81 7.70 0.65
C VAL A 123 9.07 7.34 1.43
N ASN A 124 8.94 7.02 2.72
CA ASN A 124 10.07 6.63 3.56
C ASN A 124 10.81 5.39 2.99
N LEU A 125 10.09 4.45 2.40
CA LEU A 125 10.68 3.28 1.76
C LEU A 125 11.42 3.64 0.47
N LEU A 126 10.87 4.55 -0.35
CA LEU A 126 11.54 5.05 -1.55
C LEU A 126 12.83 5.79 -1.19
N ASP A 127 12.83 6.60 -0.14
CA ASP A 127 14.03 7.30 0.34
C ASP A 127 15.13 6.32 0.77
N GLN A 128 14.74 5.26 1.48
CA GLN A 128 15.67 4.19 1.88
C GLN A 128 16.25 3.45 0.66
N LEU A 129 15.44 3.19 -0.37
CA LEU A 129 15.92 2.58 -1.60
C LEU A 129 16.91 3.48 -2.35
N GLU A 130 16.71 4.80 -2.31
CA GLU A 130 17.61 5.76 -2.98
C GLU A 130 18.95 5.88 -2.24
N VAL A 131 18.94 5.94 -0.90
CA VAL A 131 20.17 5.87 -0.08
C VAL A 131 20.93 4.59 -0.39
N LEU A 132 20.23 3.45 -0.42
CA LEU A 132 20.83 2.16 -0.76
C LEU A 132 21.44 2.17 -2.16
N ARG A 133 20.73 2.70 -3.15
CA ARG A 133 21.22 2.83 -4.53
C ARG A 133 22.53 3.62 -4.56
N SER A 134 22.57 4.78 -3.90
CA SER A 134 23.77 5.63 -3.81
C SER A 134 24.96 4.91 -3.15
N ASP A 135 24.71 4.14 -2.09
CA ASP A 135 25.79 3.41 -1.40
C ASP A 135 26.33 2.25 -2.22
N LEU A 136 25.47 1.56 -2.98
CA LEU A 136 25.90 0.50 -3.89
C LEU A 136 26.74 1.04 -5.05
N GLU A 137 26.40 2.21 -5.60
CA GLU A 137 27.16 2.81 -6.71
C GLU A 137 28.62 3.13 -6.36
N LYS A 138 28.93 3.32 -5.07
CA LYS A 138 30.29 3.61 -4.57
C LYS A 138 31.18 2.37 -4.46
N LEU A 139 30.64 1.17 -4.64
CA LEU A 139 31.32 -0.11 -4.46
C LEU A 139 31.70 -0.73 -5.81
N ASN A 140 32.76 -1.55 -5.86
CA ASN A 140 33.04 -2.36 -7.05
C ASN A 140 32.07 -3.55 -7.18
N GLU A 141 31.93 -4.19 -8.34
CA GLU A 141 30.92 -5.25 -8.57
C GLU A 141 30.93 -6.39 -7.53
N LYS A 142 32.13 -6.78 -7.06
CA LYS A 142 32.29 -7.86 -6.08
C LYS A 142 31.86 -7.43 -4.69
N GLU A 143 32.17 -6.19 -4.32
CA GLU A 143 31.73 -5.55 -3.07
C GLU A 143 30.24 -5.24 -3.11
N GLN A 144 29.72 -4.76 -4.23
CA GLN A 144 28.30 -4.55 -4.49
C GLN A 144 27.52 -5.82 -4.23
N HIS A 145 27.91 -6.97 -4.78
CA HIS A 145 27.12 -8.19 -4.57
C HIS A 145 27.07 -8.65 -3.10
N LYS A 146 28.12 -8.35 -2.32
CA LYS A 146 28.20 -8.71 -0.89
C LYS A 146 27.44 -7.69 -0.03
N ALA A 147 27.71 -6.41 -0.22
CA ALA A 147 27.06 -5.30 0.47
C ALA A 147 25.58 -5.20 0.09
N TYR A 148 25.20 -5.50 -1.15
CA TYR A 148 23.82 -5.59 -1.57
C TYR A 148 23.06 -6.61 -0.74
N LYS A 149 23.60 -7.81 -0.51
CA LYS A 149 22.96 -8.75 0.40
C LYS A 149 22.89 -8.13 1.80
N GLU A 150 24.02 -7.75 2.39
CA GLU A 150 24.08 -7.28 3.78
C GLU A 150 23.21 -6.03 4.06
N ILE A 151 23.21 -5.02 3.18
CA ILE A 151 22.53 -3.74 3.32
C ILE A 151 21.06 -3.84 2.90
N LEU A 152 20.74 -4.49 1.78
CA LEU A 152 19.34 -4.72 1.41
C LEU A 152 18.63 -5.55 2.49
N HIS A 153 19.32 -6.44 3.21
CA HIS A 153 18.77 -7.15 4.37
C HIS A 153 18.46 -6.23 5.57
N GLU A 154 19.23 -5.16 5.81
CA GLU A 154 18.95 -4.21 6.90
C GLU A 154 17.81 -3.25 6.54
N TYR A 155 17.71 -2.80 5.28
CA TYR A 155 16.70 -1.83 4.84
C TYR A 155 15.37 -2.48 4.40
N ILE A 156 15.37 -3.66 3.76
CA ILE A 156 14.12 -4.37 3.34
C ILE A 156 13.46 -5.13 4.49
N GLY A 157 14.18 -5.36 5.59
CA GLY A 157 13.63 -6.01 6.79
C GLY A 157 12.51 -5.21 7.48
N LEU A 158 12.38 -3.92 7.16
CA LEU A 158 11.35 -3.02 7.69
C LEU A 158 10.10 -3.09 6.80
N ASP A 159 9.27 -4.08 7.10
CA ASP A 159 7.82 -4.14 6.83
C ASP A 159 7.34 -4.25 5.37
N LEU A 160 8.20 -4.39 4.36
CA LEU A 160 7.80 -4.53 2.94
C LEU A 160 6.88 -5.73 2.63
N LEU A 161 6.67 -6.66 3.57
CA LEU A 161 5.87 -7.87 3.34
C LEU A 161 4.36 -7.67 3.44
N ASN A 162 3.92 -6.55 4.03
CA ASN A 162 2.51 -6.24 4.24
C ASN A 162 2.00 -5.11 3.32
N TYR A 163 2.87 -4.54 2.47
CA TYR A 163 2.45 -3.59 1.46
C TYR A 163 1.74 -4.35 0.34
N GLY A 164 0.69 -3.75 -0.24
CA GLY A 164 -0.28 -4.39 -1.16
C GLY A 164 0.25 -4.92 -2.49
N PHE A 165 1.54 -5.28 -2.56
CA PHE A 165 2.25 -5.78 -3.73
C PHE A 165 1.43 -6.82 -4.49
N GLN A 166 1.39 -6.73 -5.81
CA GLN A 166 0.70 -7.68 -6.68
C GLN A 166 1.67 -8.64 -7.34
N ASN A 167 2.95 -8.25 -7.48
CA ASN A 167 3.99 -9.12 -8.04
C ASN A 167 4.33 -10.30 -7.10
N SER A 168 3.84 -11.49 -7.45
CA SER A 168 4.04 -12.72 -6.68
C SER A 168 5.50 -13.18 -6.64
N SER A 169 6.25 -12.97 -7.72
CA SER A 169 7.67 -13.32 -7.83
C SER A 169 8.52 -12.48 -6.89
N LEU A 170 8.21 -11.18 -6.81
CA LEU A 170 8.83 -10.23 -5.90
C LEU A 170 8.56 -10.61 -4.44
N LYS A 171 7.29 -10.91 -4.09
CA LYS A 171 6.92 -11.41 -2.75
C LYS A 171 7.73 -12.65 -2.33
N ILE A 172 7.85 -13.63 -3.22
CA ILE A 172 8.60 -14.87 -2.95
C ILE A 172 10.09 -14.57 -2.71
N ARG A 173 10.70 -13.67 -3.50
CA ARG A 173 12.10 -13.28 -3.33
C ARG A 173 12.34 -12.56 -2.01
N ILE A 174 11.46 -11.61 -1.63
CA ILE A 174 11.52 -10.90 -0.35
C ILE A 174 11.37 -11.89 0.82
N ALA A 175 10.39 -12.79 0.77
CA ALA A 175 10.18 -13.80 1.80
C ALA A 175 11.39 -14.73 1.98
N LYS A 176 11.99 -15.19 0.87
CA LYS A 176 13.23 -15.98 0.91
C LYS A 176 14.40 -15.20 1.47
N GLY A 177 14.53 -13.92 1.12
CA GLY A 177 15.52 -13.02 1.71
C GLY A 177 15.43 -12.94 3.22
N ARG A 178 14.22 -12.76 3.77
CA ARG A 178 13.99 -12.72 5.22
C ARG A 178 14.29 -14.04 5.93
N SER A 179 13.89 -15.17 5.35
CA SER A 179 14.23 -16.49 5.92
C SER A 179 15.75 -16.66 6.03
N THR A 180 16.46 -16.28 4.97
CA THR A 180 17.93 -16.34 4.91
C THR A 180 18.56 -15.39 5.93
N GLN A 181 17.97 -14.20 6.14
CA GLN A 181 18.40 -13.24 7.16
C GLN A 181 18.19 -13.76 8.59
N GLY A 182 17.04 -14.38 8.88
CA GLY A 182 16.77 -14.98 10.19
C GLY A 182 17.78 -16.07 10.54
N GLU A 183 18.20 -16.86 9.55
CA GLU A 183 19.27 -17.84 9.70
C GLU A 183 20.65 -17.19 9.87
N TYR A 184 20.98 -16.18 9.06
CA TYR A 184 22.25 -15.43 9.18
C TYR A 184 22.41 -14.77 10.55
N GLN A 185 21.36 -14.10 11.05
CA GLN A 185 21.38 -13.47 12.37
C GLN A 185 21.57 -14.50 13.51
N LYS A 186 20.98 -15.70 13.39
CA LYS A 186 21.22 -16.81 14.33
C LYS A 186 22.69 -17.23 14.31
N ILE A 187 23.30 -17.38 13.14
CA ILE A 187 24.71 -17.75 12.98
C ILE A 187 25.64 -16.67 13.56
N VAL A 188 25.38 -15.39 13.28
CA VAL A 188 26.19 -14.28 13.82
C VAL A 188 26.06 -14.16 15.33
N ARG A 189 24.85 -14.31 15.89
CA ARG A 189 24.63 -14.34 17.35
C ARG A 189 25.35 -15.51 18.00
N ALA A 190 25.31 -16.70 17.39
CA ALA A 190 26.06 -17.86 17.88
C ALA A 190 27.56 -17.56 17.90
N LYS A 191 28.13 -17.02 16.81
CA LYS A 191 29.56 -16.65 16.74
C LYS A 191 29.98 -15.60 17.78
N ARG A 192 29.17 -14.55 18.00
CA ARG A 192 29.45 -13.56 19.05
C ARG A 192 29.41 -14.17 20.45
N LYS A 193 28.50 -15.12 20.70
CA LYS A 193 28.43 -15.84 21.98
C LYS A 193 29.69 -16.67 22.23
N TYR A 194 30.28 -17.27 21.19
CA TYR A 194 31.56 -17.99 21.31
C TYR A 194 32.76 -17.05 21.51
N SER A 195 32.78 -15.85 20.94
CA SER A 195 33.90 -14.90 21.14
C SER A 195 33.86 -14.14 22.47
N LEU A 196 32.77 -14.25 23.23
CA LEU A 196 32.61 -13.68 24.58
C LEU A 196 32.90 -14.69 25.70
N ILE A 197 33.16 -15.95 25.34
CA ILE A 197 33.44 -17.06 26.27
C ILE A 197 34.93 -17.48 26.23
N CYS A 198 35.73 -16.87 25.37
CA CYS A 198 37.20 -16.96 25.36
C CYS A 198 37.80 -15.67 25.91
#